data_AF-A0A815SL87-F1
#
_entry.id   AF-A0A815SL87-F1
#
_cell.length_a   1.000
_cell.length_b   1.000
_cell.length_c   1.000
_cell.angle_alpha   90.00
_cell.angle_beta   90.00
_cell.angle_gamma   90.00
#
_symmetry.space_group_name_H-M   'P 1'
#
loop_
_entity.id
_entity.type
_entity.pdbx_description
1 polymer ?
#
loop_
_entity_poly.entity_id
_entity_poly.type
_entity_poly.pdbx_seq_one_letter_code
_entity_poly.pdbx_strand_id
1 'polypeptide(L)'
;SLIAQTSVEFGAKHIDDDKMIIGEEIKEKIFQFLPELSRDISSTKYHKWKYSQIIQSYPNQPGYVVLNEHPLLMLAGDGFAAESNFEACIQAAIESVKKIHPLTT
;
A
#
# COMPACT_ATOMS: atom_id res chain seq x y z
N SER A 1 7.43 21.52 -0.61
CA SER A 1 7.65 20.19 -0.02
C SER A 1 7.99 19.21 -1.13
N LEU A 2 8.88 18.25 -0.86
CA LEU A 2 9.24 17.18 -1.79
C LEU A 2 8.84 15.84 -1.18
N ILE A 3 8.22 14.98 -1.98
CA ILE A 3 7.89 13.60 -1.62
C ILE A 3 8.63 12.71 -2.60
N ALA A 4 9.41 11.77 -2.08
CA ALA A 4 10.03 10.74 -2.87
C ALA A 4 9.47 9.38 -2.46
N GLN A 5 9.15 8.55 -3.44
CA GLN A 5 8.79 7.16 -3.25
C GLN A 5 9.83 6.31 -3.98
N THR A 6 10.34 5.28 -3.30
CA THR A 6 11.24 4.31 -3.92
C THR A 6 10.45 3.35 -4.80
N SER A 7 11.14 2.57 -5.63
CA SER A 7 10.51 1.43 -6.30
C SER A 7 10.13 0.34 -5.29
N VAL A 8 9.27 -0.58 -5.72
CA VAL A 8 8.82 -1.74 -4.91
C VAL A 8 10.00 -2.65 -4.59
N GLU A 9 10.88 -2.89 -5.56
CA GLU A 9 12.04 -3.76 -5.42
C GLU A 9 13.03 -3.22 -4.38
N PHE A 10 13.24 -1.90 -4.37
CA PHE A 10 14.06 -1.25 -3.36
C PHE A 10 13.45 -1.41 -1.97
N GLY A 11 12.14 -1.15 -1.83
CA GLY A 11 11.44 -1.30 -0.56
C GLY A 11 11.47 -2.74 -0.02
N ALA A 12 11.29 -3.73 -0.90
CA ALA A 12 11.35 -5.15 -0.56
C ALA A 12 12.76 -5.58 -0.10
N LYS A 13 13.81 -5.09 -0.77
CA LYS A 13 15.20 -5.39 -0.42
C LYS A 13 15.59 -4.85 0.96
N HIS A 14 15.07 -3.67 1.34
CA HIS A 14 15.42 -2.96 2.56
C HIS A 14 14.32 -3.06 3.65
N ILE A 15 13.46 -4.08 3.57
CA ILE A 15 12.25 -4.17 4.40
C ILE A 15 12.57 -4.30 5.89
N ASP A 16 13.66 -5.00 6.24
CA ASP A 16 14.08 -5.24 7.62
C ASP A 16 15.16 -4.25 8.09
N ASP A 17 15.66 -3.39 7.19
CA ASP A 17 16.67 -2.39 7.52
C ASP A 17 16.09 -1.22 8.32
N ASP A 18 16.98 -0.48 9.00
CA ASP A 18 16.63 0.73 9.73
C ASP A 18 16.20 1.84 8.76
N LYS A 19 14.96 2.34 8.94
CA LYS A 19 14.37 3.36 8.08
C LYS A 19 15.13 4.70 8.11
N MET A 20 15.85 5.01 9.19
CA MET A 20 16.61 6.24 9.32
C MET A 20 17.87 6.18 8.48
N ILE A 21 18.57 5.03 8.49
CA ILE A 21 19.77 4.80 7.68
C ILE A 21 19.40 4.84 6.20
N ILE A 22 18.42 4.04 5.80
CA ILE A 22 17.96 3.98 4.40
C ILE A 22 17.35 5.31 3.95
N GLY A 23 16.66 6.02 4.85
CA GLY A 23 16.10 7.33 4.57
C GLY A 23 17.15 8.38 4.20
N GLU A 24 18.27 8.43 4.93
CA GLU A 24 19.38 9.33 4.59
C GLU A 24 20.06 8.94 3.27
N GLU A 25 20.21 7.64 2.97
CA GLU A 25 20.72 7.19 1.66
C GLU A 25 19.83 7.64 0.50
N ILE A 26 18.51 7.50 0.64
CA ILE A 26 17.53 7.99 -0.34
C ILE A 26 17.65 9.50 -0.50
N LYS A 27 17.77 10.25 0.61
CA LYS A 27 17.91 11.71 0.60
C LYS A 27 19.18 12.15 -0.14
N GLU A 28 20.32 11.50 0.10
CA GLU A 28 21.54 11.81 -0.66
C GLU A 28 21.40 11.47 -2.15
N LYS A 29 20.68 10.39 -2.50
CA LYS A 29 20.34 10.10 -3.90
C LYS A 29 19.48 11.19 -4.53
N ILE A 30 18.49 11.73 -3.82
CA ILE A 30 17.67 12.84 -4.32
C ILE A 30 18.54 14.04 -4.67
N PHE A 31 19.49 14.44 -3.80
CA PHE A 31 20.40 15.55 -4.09
C PHE A 31 21.39 15.26 -5.22
N GLN A 32 21.72 13.98 -5.47
CA GLN A 32 22.51 13.60 -6.65
C GLN A 32 21.69 13.74 -7.95
N PHE A 33 20.40 13.40 -7.91
CA PHE A 33 19.50 13.49 -9.06
C PHE A 33 19.00 14.91 -9.34
N LEU A 34 18.86 15.73 -8.29
CA LEU A 34 18.37 17.11 -8.33
C LEU A 34 19.39 18.04 -7.65
N PRO A 35 20.56 18.29 -8.29
CA PRO A 35 21.65 19.04 -7.69
C PRO A 35 21.32 20.52 -7.39
N GLU A 36 20.32 21.08 -8.06
CA GLU A 36 19.82 22.44 -7.85
C GLU A 36 18.92 22.57 -6.60
N LEU A 37 18.50 21.46 -6.01
CA LEU A 37 17.66 21.47 -4.81
C LEU A 37 18.46 21.95 -3.60
N SER A 38 17.93 22.95 -2.88
CA SER A 38 18.56 23.44 -1.64
C SER A 38 18.70 22.31 -0.61
N ARG A 39 19.87 22.23 0.02
CA ARG A 39 20.15 21.30 1.13
C ARG A 39 19.60 21.76 2.47
N ASP A 40 19.13 23.00 2.57
CA ASP A 40 18.55 23.56 3.80
C ASP A 40 17.13 23.05 4.00
N ILE A 41 17.00 21.82 4.51
CA ILE A 41 15.71 21.18 4.78
C ILE A 41 15.27 21.47 6.23
N SER A 42 14.13 22.13 6.39
CA SER A 42 13.57 22.47 7.72
C SER A 42 13.02 21.27 8.50
N SER A 43 12.56 20.22 7.80
CA SER A 43 12.11 18.98 8.42
C SER A 43 12.13 17.82 7.42
N THR A 44 12.41 16.61 7.90
CA THR A 44 12.39 15.39 7.08
C THR A 44 11.66 14.29 7.82
N LYS A 45 10.84 13.53 7.10
CA LYS A 45 10.11 12.37 7.64
C LYS A 45 10.36 11.16 6.75
N TYR A 46 10.95 10.13 7.34
CA TYR A 46 11.09 8.82 6.71
C TYR A 46 9.97 7.89 7.14
N HIS A 47 9.32 7.26 6.17
CA HIS A 47 8.23 6.34 6.40
C HIS A 47 8.44 5.06 5.61
N LYS A 48 8.34 3.91 6.29
CA LYS A 48 8.51 2.58 5.71
C LYS A 48 7.14 1.91 5.61
N TRP A 49 6.68 1.66 4.39
CA TRP A 49 5.44 0.94 4.10
C TRP A 49 5.76 -0.53 3.88
N LYS A 50 5.56 -1.38 4.91
CA LYS A 50 5.81 -2.82 4.80
C LYS A 50 4.86 -3.52 3.82
N TYR A 51 3.64 -3.00 3.72
CA TYR A 51 2.59 -3.46 2.82
C TYR A 51 2.15 -2.26 1.97
N SER A 52 3.03 -1.80 1.07
CA SER A 52 2.80 -0.58 0.29
C SER A 52 1.82 -0.77 -0.87
N GLN A 53 1.84 -1.97 -1.47
CA GLN A 53 0.94 -2.35 -2.55
C GLN A 53 0.88 -3.87 -2.66
N ILE A 54 -0.22 -4.39 -3.20
CA ILE A 54 -0.31 -5.80 -3.57
C ILE A 54 0.57 -6.06 -4.81
N ILE A 55 1.37 -7.12 -4.77
CA ILE A 55 2.13 -7.61 -5.93
C ILE A 55 1.34 -8.70 -6.66
N GLN A 56 0.60 -9.50 -5.89
CA GLN A 56 -0.26 -10.56 -6.37
C GLN A 56 -1.54 -10.56 -5.56
N SER A 57 -2.67 -10.29 -6.22
CA SER A 57 -3.99 -10.35 -5.60
C SER A 57 -4.42 -11.78 -5.32
N TYR A 58 -5.40 -11.94 -4.43
CA TYR A 58 -6.11 -13.20 -4.23
C TYR A 58 -6.73 -13.70 -5.56
N PRO A 59 -6.71 -15.02 -5.85
CA PRO A 59 -7.27 -15.57 -7.08
C PRO A 59 -8.72 -15.12 -7.33
N ASN A 60 -9.03 -14.78 -8.59
CA ASN A 60 -10.33 -14.28 -9.05
C ASN A 60 -10.75 -12.91 -8.48
N GLN A 61 -9.95 -12.29 -7.61
CA GLN A 61 -10.12 -10.92 -7.11
C GLN A 61 -11.58 -10.60 -6.67
N PRO A 62 -12.19 -11.43 -5.81
CA PRO A 62 -13.61 -11.32 -5.46
C PRO A 62 -13.98 -10.09 -4.62
N GLY A 63 -13.01 -9.26 -4.21
CA GLY A 63 -13.19 -8.18 -3.24
C GLY A 63 -13.28 -8.63 -1.78
N TYR A 64 -13.66 -9.88 -1.54
CA TYR A 64 -13.74 -10.51 -0.23
C TYR A 64 -13.56 -12.04 -0.27
N VAL A 65 -13.29 -12.65 0.88
CA VAL A 65 -13.31 -14.11 1.05
C VAL A 65 -14.10 -14.47 2.30
N VAL A 66 -14.97 -15.47 2.21
CA VAL A 66 -15.70 -16.01 3.37
C VAL A 66 -14.88 -17.12 4.00
N LEU A 67 -14.57 -16.98 5.29
CA LEU A 67 -13.88 -18.00 6.08
C LEU A 67 -14.86 -18.89 6.84
N ASN A 68 -15.99 -18.34 7.25
CA ASN A 68 -17.06 -19.07 7.92
C ASN A 68 -18.41 -18.42 7.61
N GLU A 69 -19.45 -19.21 7.35
CA GLU A 69 -20.79 -18.67 7.05
C GLU A 69 -21.58 -18.38 8.35
N HIS A 70 -21.40 -19.19 9.42
CA HIS A 70 -22.15 -19.02 10.68
C HIS A 70 -21.31 -19.33 11.93
N PRO A 71 -20.99 -18.32 12.78
CA PRO A 71 -21.20 -16.90 12.55
C PRO A 71 -20.37 -16.40 11.35
N LEU A 72 -20.89 -15.43 10.60
CA LEU A 72 -20.23 -14.92 9.41
C LEU A 72 -18.87 -14.33 9.76
N LEU A 73 -17.81 -14.88 9.15
CA LEU A 73 -16.45 -14.36 9.21
C LEU A 73 -15.92 -14.21 7.79
N MET A 74 -15.53 -12.98 7.44
CA MET A 74 -15.06 -12.63 6.11
C MET A 74 -13.79 -11.78 6.18
N LEU A 75 -12.95 -11.90 5.16
CA LEU A 75 -11.83 -11.02 4.89
C LEU A 75 -12.18 -10.13 3.70
N ALA A 76 -11.78 -8.86 3.74
CA ALA A 76 -11.98 -7.90 2.66
C ALA A 76 -10.83 -6.90 2.65
N GLY A 77 -10.68 -6.19 1.52
CA GLY A 77 -9.68 -5.15 1.35
C GLY A 77 -8.81 -5.35 0.11
N ASP A 78 -7.76 -4.55 0.02
CA ASP A 78 -6.93 -4.39 -1.18
C ASP A 78 -6.36 -5.72 -1.71
N GLY A 79 -5.96 -6.63 -0.81
CA GLY A 79 -5.48 -7.98 -1.16
C GLY A 79 -6.46 -8.84 -1.98
N PHE A 80 -7.76 -8.51 -1.94
CA PHE A 80 -8.81 -9.23 -2.65
C PHE A 80 -9.35 -8.44 -3.85
N ALA A 81 -8.85 -7.22 -4.08
CA ALA A 81 -9.25 -6.37 -5.18
C ALA A 81 -8.42 -6.66 -6.44
N ALA A 82 -8.87 -6.12 -7.58
CA ALA A 82 -8.18 -6.28 -8.86
C ALA A 82 -6.84 -5.55 -8.91
N GLU A 83 -6.76 -4.39 -8.26
CA GLU A 83 -5.60 -3.50 -8.28
C GLU A 83 -5.40 -2.83 -6.91
N SER A 84 -4.16 -2.40 -6.63
CA SER A 84 -3.77 -1.67 -5.41
C SER A 84 -4.11 -0.19 -5.50
N ASN A 85 -5.38 0.15 -5.71
CA ASN A 85 -5.79 1.53 -5.92
C ASN A 85 -7.09 1.88 -5.19
N PHE A 86 -7.38 3.18 -5.13
CA PHE A 86 -8.52 3.71 -4.40
C PHE A 86 -9.87 3.18 -4.90
N GLU A 87 -10.07 3.14 -6.22
CA GLU A 87 -11.33 2.69 -6.83
C GLU A 87 -11.54 1.19 -6.59
N ALA A 88 -10.51 0.38 -6.78
CA ALA A 88 -10.54 -1.05 -6.55
C ALA A 88 -10.86 -1.39 -5.08
N CYS A 89 -10.35 -0.60 -4.13
CA CYS A 89 -10.71 -0.70 -2.73
C CYS A 89 -12.20 -0.39 -2.48
N ILE A 90 -12.75 0.63 -3.14
CA ILE A 90 -14.18 0.96 -3.04
C ILE A 90 -15.04 -0.19 -3.59
N GLN A 91 -14.70 -0.70 -4.78
CA GLN A 91 -15.44 -1.81 -5.39
C GLN A 91 -15.40 -3.06 -4.51
N ALA A 92 -14.23 -3.42 -3.98
CA ALA A 92 -14.08 -4.54 -3.05
C ALA A 92 -14.95 -4.37 -1.79
N ALA A 93 -15.02 -3.15 -1.24
CA ALA A 93 -15.87 -2.85 -0.10
C ALA A 93 -17.37 -2.99 -0.44
N ILE A 94 -17.80 -2.50 -1.60
CA ILE A 94 -19.19 -2.63 -2.07
C ILE A 94 -19.58 -4.11 -2.21
N GLU A 95 -18.75 -4.93 -2.84
CA GLU A 95 -19.00 -6.37 -3.01
C GLU A 95 -19.06 -7.10 -1.67
N SER A 96 -18.19 -6.72 -0.72
CA SER A 96 -18.20 -7.25 0.65
C SER A 96 -19.52 -6.95 1.35
N VAL A 97 -20.02 -5.73 1.24
CA VAL A 97 -21.30 -5.32 1.86
C VAL A 97 -22.48 -6.06 1.24
N LYS A 98 -22.50 -6.23 -0.08
CA LYS A 98 -23.56 -6.99 -0.78
C LYS A 98 -23.66 -8.44 -0.27
N LYS A 99 -22.56 -9.07 0.13
CA LYS A 99 -22.57 -10.42 0.72
C LYS A 99 -23.15 -10.45 2.13
N ILE A 100 -22.85 -9.43 2.96
CA ILE A 100 -23.34 -9.33 4.35
C ILE A 100 -24.81 -8.96 4.38
N HIS A 101 -25.19 -7.98 3.58
CA HIS A 101 -26.54 -7.49 3.44
C HIS A 101 -26.92 -7.58 1.97
N PRO A 102 -27.45 -8.73 1.52
CA PRO A 102 -27.98 -8.84 0.16
C PRO A 102 -29.00 -7.72 0.02
N LEU A 103 -28.71 -6.74 -0.85
CA LEU A 103 -29.61 -5.64 -1.11
C LEU A 103 -30.98 -6.25 -1.43
N THR A 104 -31.94 -6.04 -0.54
CA THR A 104 -33.35 -6.34 -0.83
C THR A 104 -33.76 -5.42 -1.96
N THR A 105 -33.75 -5.95 -3.18
CA THR A 105 -34.45 -5.38 -4.34
C THR A 105 -35.95 -5.48 -4.15
#